data_AF-A0A8I0H4Z2-F1
#
_entry.id   AF-A0A8I0H4Z2-F1
#
_cell.length_a   1.000
_cell.length_b   1.000
_cell.length_c   1.000
_cell.angle_alpha   90.00
_cell.angle_beta   90.00
_cell.angle_gamma   90.00
#
_symmetry.space_group_name_H-M   'P 1'
#
loop_
_entity.id
_entity.type
_entity.pdbx_description
1 polymer ?
#
loop_
_entity_poly.entity_id
_entity_poly.type
_entity_poly.pdbx_seq_one_letter_code
_entity_poly.pdbx_strand_id
1 'polypeptide(L)' 'RFSPEVEPTQEPKGCRCGDVLRGIMAPNECPLFRKVCTPENPIGPCMVSSEGSCAAYFRYL' A
#
# COMPACT_ATOMS: atom_id res chain seq x y z
N ARG A 1 7.06 -19.53 27.29
CA ARG A 1 6.39 -18.29 26.83
C ARG A 1 7.36 -17.59 25.90
N PHE A 2 7.00 -17.33 24.65
CA PHE A 2 7.90 -16.74 23.67
C PHE A 2 7.61 -15.23 23.58
N SER A 3 8.63 -14.40 23.79
CA SER A 3 8.57 -12.94 23.67
C SER A 3 9.64 -12.52 22.69
N PRO A 4 9.36 -12.51 21.37
CA PRO A 4 10.33 -12.06 20.39
C PRO A 4 10.53 -10.56 20.51
N GLU A 5 11.77 -10.12 20.35
CA GLU A 5 12.08 -8.72 20.10
C GLU A 5 11.69 -8.41 18.65
N VAL A 6 10.91 -7.34 18.45
CA VAL A 6 10.39 -6.94 17.13
C VAL A 6 10.90 -5.56 16.81
N GLU A 7 11.42 -5.40 15.60
CA GLU A 7 11.88 -4.11 15.09
C GLU A 7 10.72 -3.17 14.74
N PRO A 8 10.94 -1.84 14.79
CA PRO A 8 9.92 -0.87 14.42
C PRO A 8 9.51 -1.01 12.94
N THR A 9 8.22 -0.91 12.68
CA THR A 9 7.67 -0.94 11.33
C THR A 9 8.11 0.28 10.52
N GLN A 10 8.53 0.06 9.28
CA GLN A 10 8.87 1.11 8.33
C GLN A 10 8.00 1.00 7.09
N GLU A 11 7.34 2.08 6.70
CA GLU A 11 6.65 2.13 5.42
C GLU A 11 7.66 2.29 4.27
N PRO A 12 7.45 1.62 3.12
CA PRO A 12 8.23 1.83 1.91
C PRO A 12 8.23 3.31 1.52
N LYS A 13 9.41 3.84 1.17
CA LYS A 13 9.58 5.28 0.88
C LYS A 13 8.58 5.75 -0.19
N GLY A 14 7.81 6.79 0.16
CA GLY A 14 6.81 7.39 -0.72
C GLY A 14 5.48 6.65 -0.82
N CYS A 15 5.36 5.43 -0.26
CA CYS A 15 4.09 4.76 -0.16
C CYS A 15 3.15 5.55 0.76
N ARG A 16 1.87 5.65 0.39
CA ARG A 16 0.83 6.31 1.18
C ARG A 16 -0.31 5.34 1.53
N CYS A 17 -0.01 4.05 1.64
CA CYS A 17 -1.00 3.02 1.94
C CYS A 17 -1.70 3.28 3.28
N GLY A 18 -0.98 3.75 4.31
CA GLY A 18 -1.59 4.16 5.57
C GLY A 18 -2.63 5.29 5.44
N ASP A 19 -2.45 6.23 4.50
CA ASP A 19 -3.43 7.31 4.25
C ASP A 19 -4.63 6.81 3.44
N VAL A 20 -4.39 5.92 2.47
CA VAL A 20 -5.46 5.25 1.71
C VAL A 20 -6.33 4.42 2.65
N LEU A 21 -5.73 3.62 3.54
CA LEU A 21 -6.47 2.79 4.51
C LEU A 21 -7.26 3.63 5.51
N ARG A 22 -6.79 4.82 5.85
CA ARG A 22 -7.52 5.77 6.71
C ARG A 22 -8.57 6.59 5.96
N GLY A 23 -8.69 6.43 4.64
CA GLY A 23 -9.60 7.22 3.82
C GLY A 23 -9.23 8.71 3.74
N ILE A 24 -7.98 9.07 4.05
CA ILE A 24 -7.46 10.45 3.94
C ILE A 24 -7.25 10.82 2.47
N MET A 25 -6.95 9.82 1.62
CA MET A 25 -6.78 9.99 0.18
C MET A 25 -7.21 8.74 -0.59
N ALA A 26 -7.64 8.91 -1.83
CA ALA A 26 -7.91 7.82 -2.75
C ALA A 26 -6.60 7.27 -3.36
N PRO A 27 -6.59 6.00 -3.84
CA PRO A 27 -5.41 5.41 -4.47
C PRO A 27 -4.84 6.22 -5.63
N ASN A 28 -5.67 6.85 -6.47
CA ASN A 28 -5.23 7.67 -7.60
C ASN A 28 -4.57 9.00 -7.18
N GLU A 29 -4.73 9.43 -5.93
CA GLU A 29 -4.03 10.59 -5.38
C GLU A 29 -2.62 10.22 -4.87
N CYS A 30 -2.32 8.93 -4.68
CA CYS A 30 -1.01 8.48 -4.22
C CYS A 30 0.05 8.75 -5.30
N PRO A 31 1.19 9.38 -4.98
CA PRO A 31 2.17 9.79 -5.97
C PRO A 31 2.81 8.61 -6.72
N LEU A 32 2.77 7.41 -6.14
CA LEU A 32 3.35 6.19 -6.71
C LEU A 32 2.37 5.35 -7.54
N PHE A 33 1.05 5.54 -7.35
CA PHE A 33 0.01 4.70 -7.93
C PHE A 33 -0.01 4.79 -9.46
N ARG A 34 -0.11 3.64 -10.15
CA ARG A 34 -0.07 3.51 -11.62
C ARG A 34 1.21 4.06 -12.29
N LYS A 35 2.21 4.44 -11.51
CA LYS A 35 3.53 4.87 -12.01
C LYS A 35 4.55 3.79 -11.74
N VAL A 36 5.02 3.72 -10.50
CA VAL A 36 5.99 2.71 -10.05
C VAL A 36 5.34 1.63 -9.19
N CYS A 37 4.19 1.93 -8.56
CA CYS A 37 3.40 0.97 -7.82
C CYS A 37 2.30 0.40 -8.74
N THR A 38 2.48 -0.85 -9.17
CA THR A 38 1.55 -1.62 -10.02
C THR A 38 1.39 -3.05 -9.45
N PRO A 39 0.42 -3.85 -9.92
CA PRO A 39 0.31 -5.25 -9.50
C PRO A 39 1.57 -6.09 -9.75
N GLU A 40 2.30 -5.82 -10.84
CA GLU A 40 3.56 -6.50 -11.19
C GLU A 40 4.75 -5.98 -10.38
N ASN A 41 4.71 -4.71 -9.96
CA ASN A 41 5.72 -4.08 -9.10
C ASN A 41 5.07 -3.39 -7.89
N PRO A 42 4.60 -4.15 -6.89
CA PRO A 42 3.86 -3.59 -5.76
C PRO A 42 4.83 -2.96 -4.75
N ILE A 43 4.66 -1.67 -4.46
CA ILE A 43 5.49 -0.96 -3.48
C ILE A 43 4.99 -1.14 -2.04
N GLY A 44 3.68 -1.21 -1.84
CA GLY A 44 3.08 -1.31 -0.51
C GLY A 44 1.98 -2.35 -0.43
N PRO A 45 1.55 -2.73 0.79
CA PRO A 45 0.64 -3.85 1.01
C PRO A 45 -0.72 -3.65 0.34
N CYS A 46 -1.18 -2.40 0.22
CA CYS A 46 -2.41 -2.05 -0.50
C CYS A 46 -2.40 -2.46 -1.99
N MET A 47 -1.23 -2.65 -2.61
CA MET A 47 -1.10 -3.13 -4.00
C MET A 47 -0.81 -4.63 -4.08
N VAL A 48 -0.27 -5.25 -3.03
CA VAL A 48 0.01 -6.69 -2.97
C VAL A 48 -1.28 -7.50 -2.74
N SER A 49 -2.13 -7.03 -1.82
CA SER A 49 -3.35 -7.75 -1.45
C SER A 49 -4.41 -7.67 -2.56
N SER A 50 -5.06 -8.78 -2.88
CA SER A 50 -6.22 -8.81 -3.79
C SER A 50 -7.41 -8.01 -3.26
N GLU A 51 -7.50 -7.86 -1.93
CA GLU A 51 -8.49 -7.02 -1.25
C GLU A 51 -7.95 -5.61 -0.95
N GLY A 52 -6.70 -5.34 -1.32
CA GLY A 52 -6.05 -4.05 -1.07
C GLY A 52 -6.70 -2.96 -1.91
N SER A 53 -6.96 -1.81 -1.29
CA SER A 53 -7.64 -0.69 -1.95
C SER A 53 -6.91 -0.22 -3.21
N CYS A 54 -5.57 -0.22 -3.22
CA CYS A 54 -4.82 0.15 -4.42
C CYS A 54 -4.96 -0.90 -5.53
N ALA A 55 -4.85 -2.19 -5.22
CA ALA A 55 -5.01 -3.25 -6.21
C ALA A 55 -6.43 -3.27 -6.80
N ALA A 56 -7.45 -3.13 -5.95
CA ALA A 56 -8.85 -3.05 -6.38
C ALA A 56 -9.10 -1.83 -7.27
N TYR A 57 -8.58 -0.66 -6.88
CA TYR A 57 -8.70 0.56 -7.68
C TYR A 57 -8.01 0.39 -9.03
N PHE A 58 -6.78 -0.15 -9.06
CA PHE A 58 -6.05 -0.38 -10.31
C PHE A 58 -6.84 -1.27 -11.29
N ARG A 59 -7.55 -2.28 -10.78
CA ARG A 59 -8.26 -3.26 -11.59
C ARG A 59 -9.59 -2.74 -12.14
N TYR A 60 -10.28 -1.87 -11.42
CA TYR A 60 -11.68 -1.55 -11.72
C TYR A 60 -11.98 -0.06 -11.96
N LEU A 61 -11.07 0.85 -11.60
CA LEU A 61 -11.22 2.31 -11.72
C LEU A 61 -10.01 2.92 -12.44
#